data_AF-A0A2A4W884-F1
#
_entry.id   AF-A0A2A4W884-F1
#
_cell.length_a   1.000
_cell.length_b   1.000
_cell.length_c   1.000
_cell.angle_alpha   90.00
_cell.angle_beta   90.00
_cell.angle_gamma   90.00
#
_symmetry.space_group_name_H-M   'P 1'
#
loop_
_entity.id
_entity.type
_entity.pdbx_description
1 polymer ?
#
loop_
_entity_poly.entity_id
_entity_poly.type
_entity_poly.pdbx_seq_one_letter_code
_entity_poly.pdbx_strand_id
1 'polypeptide(L)'
;MLESAIDIGLVMEVQYDSRKGNQAPIANNDIAIGNRLTFNDVQGSTLLALVASDLDQRERFISLEGSRRIGNAMSASIEARIFSNTTAQTQLYSLRSDDYLEFLITRYF
;
A
#
# COMPACT_ATOMS: atom_id res chain seq x y z
N MET A 1 28.13 -9.58 -13.26
CA MET A 1 27.31 -9.35 -12.05
C MET A 1 26.36 -8.23 -12.40
N LEU A 2 25.05 -8.33 -12.11
CA LEU A 2 24.14 -7.21 -12.36
C LEU A 2 24.55 -6.04 -11.43
N GLU A 3 25.27 -5.05 -11.94
CA GLU A 3 25.55 -3.79 -11.24
C GLU A 3 24.30 -2.93 -11.29
N SER A 4 23.33 -3.25 -10.44
CA SER A 4 22.19 -2.38 -10.18
C SER A 4 22.39 -1.73 -8.82
N ALA A 5 22.26 -0.41 -8.76
CA ALA A 5 22.22 0.33 -7.49
C ALA A 5 20.86 0.20 -6.77
N ILE A 6 19.92 -0.61 -7.27
CA ILE A 6 18.59 -0.74 -6.68
C ILE A 6 18.66 -1.59 -5.41
N ASP A 7 18.20 -1.04 -4.29
CA ASP A 7 17.97 -1.79 -3.06
C ASP A 7 16.56 -2.37 -3.03
N ILE A 8 16.43 -3.58 -2.50
CA ILE A 8 15.15 -4.25 -2.22
C ILE A 8 14.96 -4.41 -0.71
N GLY A 9 13.81 -3.98 -0.20
CA GLY A 9 13.40 -4.11 1.18
C GLY A 9 12.12 -4.91 1.31
N LEU A 10 12.00 -5.69 2.39
CA LEU A 10 10.79 -6.40 2.76
C LEU A 10 10.06 -5.63 3.87
N VAL A 11 8.73 -5.53 3.76
CA VAL A 11 7.84 -4.96 4.77
C VAL A 11 6.84 -6.03 5.17
N MET A 12 6.58 -6.17 6.47
CA MET A 12 5.56 -7.06 7.02
C MET A 12 4.92 -6.40 8.24
N GLU A 13 3.60 -6.52 8.33
CA GLU A 13 2.81 -6.07 9.49
C GLU A 13 1.77 -7.14 9.83
N VAL A 14 1.53 -7.36 11.12
CA VAL A 14 0.48 -8.24 11.64
C VAL A 14 -0.37 -7.44 12.61
N GLN A 15 -1.69 -7.48 12.42
CA GLN A 15 -2.65 -6.75 13.23
C GLN A 15 -3.65 -7.73 13.84
N TYR A 16 -3.85 -7.62 15.15
CA TYR A 16 -4.77 -8.47 15.90
C TYR A 16 -5.58 -7.63 16.88
N ASP A 17 -6.89 -7.86 16.88
CA ASP A 17 -7.80 -7.30 17.88
C ASP A 17 -8.75 -8.41 18.40
N SER A 18 -9.38 -8.18 19.53
CA SER A 18 -10.28 -9.14 20.18
C SER A 18 -11.71 -8.62 20.36
N ARG A 19 -11.95 -7.35 20.01
CA ARG A 19 -13.27 -6.70 20.04
C ARG A 19 -14.18 -7.30 18.96
N LYS A 20 -15.46 -7.44 19.30
CA LYS A 20 -16.49 -8.10 18.47
C LYS A 20 -17.70 -7.21 18.21
N GLY A 21 -18.51 -7.58 17.22
CA GLY A 21 -19.74 -6.89 16.85
C GLY A 21 -19.45 -5.50 16.26
N ASN A 22 -20.33 -4.52 16.53
CA ASN A 22 -20.20 -3.15 15.99
C ASN A 22 -18.97 -2.37 16.49
N GLN A 23 -18.16 -2.95 17.38
CA GLN A 23 -16.92 -2.35 17.86
C GLN A 23 -15.67 -3.01 17.26
N ALA A 24 -15.83 -3.99 16.38
CA ALA A 24 -14.71 -4.63 15.70
C ALA A 24 -13.99 -3.60 14.80
N PRO A 25 -12.66 -3.43 14.91
CA PRO A 25 -11.89 -2.59 14.01
C PRO A 25 -11.89 -3.14 12.59
N ILE A 26 -11.52 -2.27 11.63
CA ILE A 26 -11.37 -2.69 10.23
C ILE A 26 -10.32 -3.80 10.12
N ALA A 27 -9.21 -3.67 10.84
CA ALA A 27 -8.20 -4.72 10.95
C ALA A 27 -8.30 -5.43 12.31
N ASN A 28 -8.56 -6.74 12.29
CA ASN A 28 -8.86 -7.54 13.47
C ASN A 28 -8.08 -8.88 13.49
N ASN A 29 -7.60 -9.36 12.33
CA ASN A 29 -6.73 -10.54 12.22
C ASN A 29 -6.04 -10.55 10.84
N ASP A 30 -5.24 -9.52 10.60
CA ASP A 30 -4.74 -9.18 9.28
C ASP A 30 -3.23 -9.34 9.20
N ILE A 31 -2.76 -9.76 8.02
CA ILE A 31 -1.35 -9.72 7.67
C ILE A 31 -1.15 -8.85 6.44
N ALA A 32 -0.19 -7.94 6.49
CA ALA A 32 0.30 -7.21 5.34
C ALA A 32 1.74 -7.61 5.04
N ILE A 33 2.04 -7.81 3.76
CA ILE A 33 3.39 -8.09 3.26
C ILE A 33 3.64 -7.29 1.99
N GLY A 34 4.85 -6.76 1.85
CA GLY A 34 5.18 -5.91 0.73
C GLY A 34 6.68 -5.82 0.48
N ASN A 35 7.01 -5.32 -0.70
CA ASN A 35 8.39 -5.08 -1.12
C ASN A 35 8.55 -3.61 -1.47
N ARG A 36 9.65 -3.02 -1.02
CA ARG A 36 10.07 -1.68 -1.39
C ARG A 36 11.30 -1.75 -2.28
N LEU A 37 11.26 -1.09 -3.42
CA LEU A 37 12.41 -0.83 -4.27
C LEU A 37 12.85 0.62 -4.08
N THR A 38 14.13 0.81 -3.80
CA THR A 38 14.77 2.12 -3.76
C THR A 38 15.81 2.16 -4.87
N PHE A 39 15.65 3.08 -5.81
CA PHE A 39 16.48 3.09 -7.02
C PHE A 39 17.85 3.75 -6.81
N ASN A 40 18.04 4.42 -5.67
CA ASN A 40 19.27 5.12 -5.31
C ASN A 40 19.76 6.13 -6.38
N ASP A 41 18.84 6.69 -7.15
CA ASP A 41 19.10 7.79 -8.08
C ASP A 41 19.03 9.15 -7.36
N VAL A 42 19.59 10.20 -7.98
CA VAL A 42 19.58 11.56 -7.43
C VAL A 42 18.15 12.09 -7.21
N GLN A 43 17.18 11.58 -7.97
CA GLN A 43 15.77 11.96 -7.83
C GLN A 43 15.05 11.21 -6.69
N GLY A 44 15.69 10.25 -6.04
CA GLY A 44 15.15 9.50 -4.90
C GLY A 44 13.90 8.69 -5.27
N SER A 45 13.93 8.02 -6.41
CA SER A 45 12.83 7.23 -6.93
C SER A 45 12.57 5.99 -6.07
N THR A 46 11.31 5.74 -5.73
CA THR A 46 10.87 4.61 -4.90
C THR A 46 9.63 3.94 -5.48
N LEU A 47 9.51 2.63 -5.25
CA LEU A 47 8.28 1.88 -5.50
C LEU A 47 7.98 0.98 -4.29
N LEU A 48 6.75 0.98 -3.80
CA LEU A 48 6.26 0.09 -2.75
C LEU A 48 5.06 -0.68 -3.30
N ALA A 49 5.12 -2.00 -3.24
CA ALA A 49 3.99 -2.88 -3.48
C ALA A 49 3.63 -3.59 -2.17
N LEU A 50 2.38 -3.52 -1.75
CA LEU A 50 1.88 -4.09 -0.50
C LEU A 50 0.60 -4.88 -0.79
N VAL A 51 0.47 -6.05 -0.16
CA VAL A 51 -0.77 -6.82 -0.11
C VAL A 51 -1.10 -7.07 1.35
N ALA A 52 -2.32 -6.76 1.76
CA ALA A 52 -2.89 -7.12 3.04
C ALA A 52 -4.07 -8.09 2.86
N SER A 53 -4.23 -9.02 3.80
CA SER A 53 -5.34 -9.95 3.82
C SER A 53 -5.75 -10.27 5.25
N ASP A 54 -7.05 -10.30 5.48
CA ASP A 54 -7.63 -10.90 6.67
C ASP A 54 -7.42 -12.43 6.61
N LEU A 55 -7.00 -13.04 7.73
CA LEU A 55 -6.65 -14.45 7.79
C LEU A 55 -7.88 -15.38 7.87
N ASP A 56 -9.06 -14.86 8.22
CA ASP A 56 -10.29 -15.64 8.45
C ASP A 56 -11.24 -15.56 7.23
N GLN A 57 -11.60 -14.34 6.84
CA GLN A 57 -12.56 -14.01 5.78
C GLN A 57 -11.89 -13.79 4.41
N ARG A 58 -10.56 -13.69 4.38
CA ARG A 58 -9.74 -13.57 3.14
C ARG A 58 -10.07 -12.33 2.29
N GLU A 59 -10.62 -11.27 2.86
CA GLU A 59 -10.69 -9.99 2.15
C GLU A 59 -9.28 -9.48 1.89
N ARG A 60 -9.07 -8.82 0.74
CA ARG A 60 -7.72 -8.42 0.29
C ARG A 60 -7.67 -6.95 -0.07
N PHE A 61 -6.59 -6.34 0.36
CA PHE A 61 -6.20 -4.98 -0.02
C PHE A 61 -4.84 -5.03 -0.74
N ILE A 62 -4.73 -4.35 -1.87
CA ILE A 62 -3.49 -4.22 -2.63
C ILE A 62 -3.19 -2.73 -2.78
N SER A 63 -1.96 -2.32 -2.42
CA SER A 63 -1.44 -0.97 -2.64
C SER A 63 -0.20 -1.03 -3.54
N LEU A 64 -0.14 -0.10 -4.50
CA LEU A 64 1.07 0.20 -5.28
C LEU A 64 1.34 1.69 -5.20
N GLU A 65 2.48 2.07 -4.65
CA GLU A 65 2.88 3.45 -4.42
C GLU A 65 4.23 3.72 -5.06
N GLY A 66 4.29 4.67 -6.00
CA GLY A 66 5.52 5.13 -6.63
C GLY A 66 5.74 6.60 -6.36
N SER A 67 6.99 7.02 -6.15
CA SER A 67 7.31 8.44 -5.99
C SER A 67 8.68 8.78 -6.55
N ARG A 68 8.85 10.03 -7.00
CA ARG A 68 10.15 10.60 -7.37
C ARG A 68 10.15 12.12 -7.34
N ARG A 69 11.34 12.73 -7.22
CA ARG A 69 11.53 14.18 -7.43
C ARG A 69 11.60 14.52 -8.92
N ILE A 70 11.13 15.71 -9.26
CA ILE A 70 11.24 16.33 -10.59
C ILE A 70 11.98 17.66 -10.40
N GLY A 71 13.24 17.70 -10.82
CA GLY A 71 14.13 18.83 -10.56
C GLY A 71 14.29 19.07 -9.05
N ASN A 72 14.43 20.34 -8.65
CA ASN A 72 14.74 20.72 -7.27
C ASN A 72 13.53 21.21 -6.46
N ALA A 73 12.37 21.42 -7.12
CA ALA A 73 11.22 22.09 -6.51
C ALA A 73 9.90 21.34 -6.69
N MET A 74 9.92 20.13 -7.27
CA MET A 74 8.70 19.35 -7.50
C MET A 74 8.90 17.87 -7.18
N SER A 75 7.80 17.19 -6.87
CA SER A 75 7.73 15.74 -6.76
C SER A 75 6.48 15.22 -7.48
N ALA A 76 6.57 13.99 -7.97
CA ALA A 76 5.45 13.25 -8.52
C ALA A 76 5.26 11.95 -7.74
N SER A 77 4.00 11.60 -7.49
CA SER A 77 3.62 10.31 -6.94
C SER A 77 2.48 9.69 -7.72
N ILE A 78 2.47 8.37 -7.74
CA ILE A 78 1.39 7.54 -8.25
C ILE A 78 0.98 6.59 -7.13
N GLU A 79 -0.33 6.43 -6.93
CA GLU A 79 -0.87 5.49 -5.96
C GLU A 79 -2.02 4.72 -6.60
N ALA A 80 -2.00 3.40 -6.49
CA ALA A 80 -3.13 2.56 -6.84
C ALA A 80 -3.56 1.76 -5.62
N ARG A 81 -4.86 1.75 -5.33
CA ARG A 81 -5.46 0.95 -4.26
C ARG A 81 -6.60 0.11 -4.81
N ILE A 82 -6.57 -1.18 -4.47
CA ILE A 82 -7.55 -2.18 -4.92
C ILE A 82 -8.05 -2.96 -3.72
N PHE A 83 -9.37 -3.04 -3.57
CA PHE A 83 -10.08 -3.78 -2.53
C PHE A 83 -10.85 -4.94 -3.19
N SER A 84 -10.60 -6.17 -2.76
CA SER A 84 -11.20 -7.35 -3.38
C SER A 84 -11.60 -8.41 -2.36
N ASN A 85 -12.45 -9.34 -2.81
CA ASN A 85 -12.99 -10.42 -1.98
C ASN A 85 -13.72 -9.91 -0.72
N THR A 86 -14.36 -8.74 -0.82
CA THR A 86 -15.17 -8.16 0.25
C THR A 86 -16.59 -8.71 0.19
N THR A 87 -17.22 -8.94 1.33
CA THR A 87 -18.61 -9.42 1.43
C THR A 87 -19.38 -8.54 2.40
N ALA A 88 -20.71 -8.58 2.41
CA ALA A 88 -21.50 -7.72 3.29
C ALA A 88 -21.19 -7.90 4.80
N GLN A 89 -20.48 -8.96 5.16
CA GLN A 89 -20.04 -9.29 6.51
C GLN A 89 -18.61 -8.82 6.81
N THR A 90 -17.83 -8.42 5.80
CA THR A 90 -16.43 -8.05 5.97
C THR A 90 -16.24 -6.55 6.18
N GLN A 91 -15.17 -6.15 6.84
CA GLN A 91 -14.95 -4.77 7.26
C GLN A 91 -14.58 -3.86 6.08
N LEU A 92 -13.89 -4.37 5.07
CA LEU A 92 -13.57 -3.61 3.84
C LEU A 92 -14.78 -3.49 2.89
N TYR A 93 -15.95 -4.03 3.21
CA TYR A 93 -17.14 -3.94 2.35
C TYR A 93 -17.54 -2.50 2.05
N SER A 94 -17.31 -1.58 2.99
CA SER A 94 -17.57 -0.15 2.78
C SER A 94 -16.74 0.43 1.63
N LEU A 95 -15.55 -0.13 1.39
CA LEU A 95 -14.57 0.28 0.37
C LEU A 95 -14.61 -0.58 -0.91
N ARG A 96 -15.56 -1.51 -1.02
CA ARG A 96 -15.64 -2.51 -2.12
C ARG A 96 -15.73 -1.94 -3.54
N SER A 97 -15.99 -0.65 -3.68
CA SER A 97 -16.12 0.04 -4.97
C SER A 97 -15.29 1.31 -5.01
N ASP A 98 -14.32 1.42 -4.09
CA ASP A 98 -13.46 2.58 -3.91
C ASP A 98 -12.04 2.27 -4.43
N ASP A 99 -11.92 1.37 -5.40
CA ASP A 99 -10.67 1.19 -6.15
C ASP A 99 -10.31 2.48 -6.87
N TYR A 100 -9.05 2.90 -6.79
CA TYR A 100 -8.61 4.11 -7.45
C TYR A 100 -7.16 4.05 -7.93
N LEU A 101 -6.88 4.97 -8.86
CA LEU A 101 -5.55 5.34 -9.29
C LEU A 101 -5.42 6.87 -9.13
N GLU A 102 -4.46 7.30 -8.34
CA GLU A 102 -4.12 8.69 -8.13
C GLU A 102 -2.78 9.00 -8.77
N PHE A 103 -2.69 10.17 -9.40
CA PHE A 103 -1.43 10.79 -9.78
C PHE A 103 -1.37 12.20 -9.20
N LEU A 104 -0.32 12.49 -8.44
CA LEU A 104 -0.15 13.74 -7.72
C LEU A 104 1.17 14.40 -8.11
N ILE A 105 1.11 15.71 -8.38
CA ILE A 105 2.29 16.57 -8.54
C ILE A 105 2.29 17.59 -7.41
N THR A 106 3.37 17.61 -6.63
CA THR A 106 3.57 18.61 -5.57
C THR A 106 4.67 19.57 -5.98
N ARG A 107 4.46 20.88 -5.75
CA ARG A 107 5.48 21.93 -5.95
C ARG A 107 5.81 22.62 -4.63
N TYR A 108 7.09 22.74 -4.32
CA TYR A 108 7.64 23.43 -3.15
C TYR A 108 8.12 24.84 -3.54
N PHE A 109 7.99 25.81 -2.63
CA PHE A 109 8.31 27.23 -2.85
C PHE A 109 9.17 27.81 -1.72
#